data_AF-D3PC87-F1
#
_entry.id   AF-D3PC87-F1
#
_cell.length_a   1.000
_cell.length_b   1.000
_cell.length_c   1.000
_cell.angle_alpha   90.00
_cell.angle_beta   90.00
_cell.angle_gamma   90.00
#
_symmetry.space_group_name_H-M   'P 1'
#
loop_
_entity.id
_entity.type
_entity.pdbx_description
1 polymer ?
#
loop_
_entity_poly.entity_id
_entity_poly.type
_entity_poly.pdbx_seq_one_letter_code
_entity_poly.pdbx_strand_id
1 'polypeptide(L)'
;MYKYLIIFALFLVSSCFNGSSSSDYDKAVQYCEENGGKVLMSTDTNEEVCQYYETYDYDDGEHTYTMECELMTLYQGGDCSGINEPINELPLVQWCPTCEKTIREAFHGQVIDILLKLDHTGYVHGSQFILHPNYTDIGGDDIESYNLFLDCSGYVGYYVVQGIAKPLFDKVDTCYHSARPLAADFADAFAAADNITVETEEATMSDLDNPDNLCWGRVTHIKDAMPGDILVYKHPENIEGDTCDNYTVTGNTGHIMFIFDYPQKSTYYHNNEWLVKISDSTTSPHSSDSRFSNTCKYKLVNGQLVCEKTEFVKDGSFIYDKSQYKTNYYTAWTSRYNDGDKNYKEENDDWIELCIDNNTLDNNTFHRRCSDFGLETQKKIYPETKNVDSSTGIGVGYIYISDDMDYYRVKYGADRDYAEVYIGRPIKCNK
;
A
#
# COMPACT_ATOMS: atom_id res chain seq x y z
N MET A 1 -13.58 -55.28 31.99
CA MET A 1 -12.27 -55.97 31.98
C MET A 1 -12.29 -56.99 30.85
N TYR A 2 -12.01 -56.57 29.62
CA TYR A 2 -11.80 -57.45 28.47
C TYR A 2 -10.73 -56.81 27.57
N LYS A 3 -9.61 -57.52 27.44
CA LYS A 3 -8.52 -57.25 26.51
C LYS A 3 -8.95 -57.71 25.12
N TYR A 4 -8.84 -56.85 24.11
CA TYR A 4 -8.77 -57.30 22.72
C TYR A 4 -7.37 -57.01 22.19
N LEU A 5 -6.66 -58.12 21.97
CA LEU A 5 -5.40 -58.25 21.26
C LEU A 5 -5.77 -58.35 19.78
N ILE A 6 -5.45 -57.33 18.97
CA ILE A 6 -5.55 -57.43 17.52
C ILE A 6 -4.13 -57.67 16.99
N ILE A 7 -3.93 -58.89 16.53
CA ILE A 7 -2.75 -59.34 15.77
C ILE A 7 -3.03 -58.95 14.31
N PHE A 8 -2.26 -58.00 13.76
CA PHE A 8 -2.19 -57.82 12.31
C PHE A 8 -1.00 -58.61 11.77
N ALA A 9 -1.33 -59.55 10.89
CA ALA A 9 -0.41 -60.45 10.24
C ALA A 9 0.49 -59.69 9.24
N LEU A 10 1.81 -59.91 9.34
CA LEU A 10 2.76 -59.59 8.29
C LEU A 10 2.43 -60.41 7.05
N PHE A 11 2.01 -59.74 5.97
CA PHE A 11 2.10 -60.27 4.61
C PHE A 11 3.40 -59.76 3.99
N LEU A 12 4.42 -60.62 3.97
CA LEU A 12 5.60 -60.46 3.12
C LEU A 12 5.21 -60.81 1.69
N VAL A 13 4.80 -59.81 0.91
CA VAL A 13 4.69 -59.93 -0.54
C VAL A 13 6.00 -59.38 -1.13
N SER A 14 6.91 -60.31 -1.42
CA SER A 14 8.12 -60.04 -2.20
C SER A 14 7.76 -59.94 -3.68
N SER A 15 7.31 -58.77 -4.11
CA SER A 15 7.16 -58.42 -5.52
C SER A 15 8.46 -57.81 -6.03
N CYS A 16 9.17 -58.54 -6.89
CA CYS A 16 10.22 -57.99 -7.75
C CYS A 16 9.57 -57.02 -8.75
N PHE A 17 9.53 -55.73 -8.41
CA PHE A 17 9.17 -54.69 -9.36
C PHE A 17 10.39 -54.32 -10.20
N ASN A 18 10.22 -54.42 -11.52
CA ASN A 18 11.09 -53.79 -12.50
C ASN A 18 11.22 -52.30 -12.14
N GLY A 19 12.46 -51.87 -11.89
CA GLY A 19 12.80 -50.48 -11.62
C GLY A 19 12.55 -49.59 -12.82
N SER A 20 11.30 -49.15 -12.96
CA SER A 20 11.00 -47.84 -13.53
C SER A 20 11.70 -46.84 -12.61
N SER A 21 12.77 -46.21 -13.07
CA SER A 21 13.37 -45.08 -12.34
C SER A 21 12.26 -44.04 -12.17
N SER A 22 11.67 -43.95 -10.97
CA SER A 22 10.69 -42.89 -10.71
C SER A 22 11.38 -41.57 -10.99
N SER A 23 10.70 -40.71 -11.72
CA SER A 23 11.25 -39.40 -12.02
C SER A 23 11.45 -38.64 -10.70
N ASP A 24 12.41 -37.71 -10.64
CA ASP A 24 12.60 -36.90 -9.43
C ASP A 24 11.34 -36.09 -9.09
N TYR A 25 10.52 -35.81 -10.11
CA TYR A 25 9.18 -35.25 -9.94
C TYR A 25 8.24 -36.16 -9.14
N ASP A 26 8.13 -37.46 -9.49
CA ASP A 26 7.28 -38.40 -8.74
C ASP A 26 7.70 -38.49 -7.26
N LYS A 27 9.01 -38.38 -7.00
CA LYS A 27 9.55 -38.34 -5.63
C LYS A 27 9.22 -37.05 -4.91
N ALA A 28 9.19 -35.91 -5.61
CA ALA A 28 8.81 -34.62 -5.04
C ALA A 28 7.33 -34.58 -4.66
N VAL A 29 6.44 -35.11 -5.53
CA VAL A 29 5.00 -35.28 -5.23
C VAL A 29 4.83 -36.16 -4.00
N GLN A 30 5.47 -37.33 -3.98
CA GLN A 30 5.40 -38.25 -2.84
C GLN A 30 5.92 -37.59 -1.55
N TYR A 31 7.03 -36.84 -1.63
CA TYR A 31 7.58 -36.11 -0.49
C TYR A 31 6.59 -35.08 0.07
N CYS A 32 5.90 -34.33 -0.79
CA CYS A 32 4.86 -33.39 -0.36
C CYS A 32 3.73 -34.10 0.39
N GLU A 33 3.20 -35.20 -0.17
CA GLU A 33 2.09 -35.96 0.43
C GLU A 33 2.48 -36.65 1.74
N GLU A 34 3.70 -37.18 1.84
CA GLU A 34 4.22 -37.82 3.06
C GLU A 34 4.40 -36.84 4.23
N ASN A 35 4.61 -35.55 3.93
CA ASN A 35 4.67 -34.48 4.93
C ASN A 35 3.31 -33.81 5.18
N GLY A 36 2.21 -34.44 4.78
CA GLY A 36 0.85 -33.94 5.00
C GLY A 36 0.45 -32.78 4.09
N GLY A 37 1.24 -32.50 3.06
CA GLY A 37 0.95 -31.52 2.04
C GLY A 37 0.09 -32.05 0.90
N LYS A 38 -0.32 -31.14 0.03
CA LYS A 38 -1.06 -31.40 -1.20
C LYS A 38 -0.42 -30.63 -2.34
N VAL A 39 -0.14 -31.31 -3.44
CA VAL A 39 0.35 -30.65 -4.65
C VAL A 39 -0.79 -29.91 -5.34
N LEU A 40 -0.58 -28.61 -5.59
CA LEU A 40 -1.51 -27.72 -6.28
C LEU A 40 -0.78 -26.99 -7.40
N MET A 41 -1.53 -26.53 -8.40
CA MET A 41 -0.99 -25.58 -9.38
C MET A 41 -1.15 -24.17 -8.80
N SER A 42 -0.04 -23.46 -8.55
CA SER A 42 -0.08 -22.08 -8.06
C SER A 42 -0.74 -21.20 -9.12
N THR A 43 -1.72 -20.38 -8.71
CA THR A 43 -2.39 -19.43 -9.61
C THR A 43 -1.47 -18.29 -10.04
N ASP A 44 -0.43 -18.01 -9.26
CA ASP A 44 0.43 -16.84 -9.44
C ASP A 44 1.64 -17.15 -10.33
N THR A 45 2.15 -18.38 -10.29
CA THR A 45 3.35 -18.80 -11.03
C THR A 45 3.06 -19.84 -12.11
N ASN A 46 1.90 -20.50 -12.07
CA ASN A 46 1.58 -21.69 -12.87
C ASN A 46 2.66 -22.78 -12.74
N GLU A 47 3.32 -22.81 -11.58
CA GLU A 47 4.22 -23.88 -11.15
C GLU A 47 3.48 -24.76 -10.13
N GLU A 48 3.86 -26.01 -10.05
CA GLU A 48 3.31 -26.91 -9.04
C GLU A 48 3.96 -26.61 -7.69
N VAL A 49 3.12 -26.33 -6.71
CA VAL A 49 3.52 -26.04 -5.33
C VAL A 49 3.02 -27.13 -4.42
N CYS A 50 3.80 -27.46 -3.40
CA CYS A 50 3.33 -28.21 -2.25
C CYS A 50 2.68 -27.25 -1.25
N GLN A 51 1.37 -27.38 -1.05
CA GLN A 51 0.64 -26.67 0.00
C GLN A 51 0.54 -27.57 1.24
N TYR A 52 1.06 -27.16 2.39
CA TYR A 52 1.01 -27.92 3.65
C TYR A 52 0.68 -27.00 4.82
N TYR A 53 0.39 -27.57 5.99
CA TYR A 53 0.05 -26.81 7.19
C TYR A 53 1.14 -26.96 8.23
N GLU A 54 1.56 -25.85 8.83
CA GLU A 54 2.47 -25.84 9.96
C GLU A 54 1.82 -25.16 11.15
N THR A 55 1.99 -25.75 12.33
CA THR A 55 1.38 -25.26 13.55
C THR A 55 2.46 -24.82 14.53
N TYR A 56 2.32 -23.61 15.06
CA TYR A 56 3.30 -22.97 15.94
C TYR A 56 2.62 -22.54 17.25
N ASP A 57 3.31 -22.78 18.35
CA ASP A 57 2.89 -22.32 19.67
C ASP A 57 3.40 -20.90 19.94
N TYR A 58 2.48 -19.98 20.19
CA TYR A 58 2.75 -18.60 20.62
C TYR A 58 2.19 -18.36 22.03
N ASP A 59 2.56 -17.23 22.64
CA ASP A 59 2.11 -16.85 23.98
C ASP A 59 0.57 -16.71 24.10
N ASP A 60 -0.12 -16.49 22.98
CA ASP A 60 -1.58 -16.35 22.89
C ASP A 60 -2.30 -17.61 22.41
N GLY A 61 -1.57 -18.69 22.10
CA GLY A 61 -2.13 -19.96 21.67
C GLY A 61 -1.40 -20.60 20.51
N GLU A 62 -1.97 -21.70 20.03
CA GLU A 62 -1.46 -22.48 18.90
C GLU A 62 -2.08 -21.95 17.60
N HIS A 63 -1.25 -21.56 16.62
CA HIS A 63 -1.68 -20.99 15.35
C HIS A 63 -1.22 -21.87 14.19
N THR A 64 -2.14 -22.21 13.28
CA THR A 64 -1.83 -23.02 12.09
C THR A 64 -1.76 -22.14 10.85
N TYR A 65 -0.66 -22.23 10.12
CA TYR A 65 -0.43 -21.51 8.88
C TYR A 65 -0.48 -22.46 7.69
N THR A 66 -1.02 -21.96 6.58
CA THR A 66 -0.90 -22.62 5.28
C THR A 66 0.40 -22.15 4.62
N MET A 67 1.25 -23.10 4.27
CA MET A 67 2.52 -22.89 3.59
C MET A 67 2.40 -23.38 2.15
N GLU A 68 2.81 -22.57 1.18
CA GLU A 68 2.98 -22.96 -0.22
C GLU A 68 4.45 -22.87 -0.63
N CYS A 69 5.00 -23.94 -1.20
CA CYS A 69 6.38 -23.98 -1.66
C CYS A 69 6.48 -24.61 -3.04
N GLU A 70 7.30 -24.06 -3.93
CA GLU A 70 7.59 -24.67 -5.23
C GLU A 70 8.07 -26.12 -5.02
N LEU A 71 7.41 -27.06 -5.69
CA LEU A 71 7.47 -28.48 -5.37
C LEU A 71 8.89 -29.05 -5.48
N MET A 72 9.64 -28.65 -6.51
CA MET A 72 11.00 -29.14 -6.70
C MET A 72 11.99 -28.49 -5.74
N THR A 73 11.81 -27.21 -5.41
CA THR A 73 12.58 -26.51 -4.37
C THR A 73 12.41 -27.19 -3.01
N LEU A 74 11.18 -27.49 -2.59
CA LEU A 74 10.91 -28.21 -1.34
C LEU A 74 11.63 -29.57 -1.31
N TYR A 75 11.49 -30.35 -2.39
CA TYR A 75 12.11 -31.68 -2.48
C TYR A 75 13.64 -31.65 -2.45
N GLN A 76 14.25 -30.60 -3.00
CA GLN A 76 15.71 -30.42 -3.03
C GLN A 76 16.27 -29.83 -1.73
N GLY A 77 15.43 -29.62 -0.71
CA GLY A 77 15.80 -28.98 0.55
C GLY A 77 16.10 -27.48 0.39
N GLY A 78 15.55 -26.85 -0.64
CA GLY A 78 15.55 -25.41 -0.81
C GLY A 78 14.62 -24.73 0.19
N ASP A 79 14.87 -23.45 0.43
CA ASP A 79 14.07 -22.64 1.34
C ASP A 79 12.73 -22.26 0.67
N CYS A 80 11.64 -22.51 1.38
CA CYS A 80 10.27 -22.26 0.94
C CYS A 80 9.78 -20.85 1.26
N SER A 81 10.69 -19.91 1.53
CA SER A 81 10.42 -18.54 2.00
C SER A 81 9.71 -17.62 0.98
N GLY A 82 9.08 -18.17 -0.05
CA GLY A 82 8.22 -17.43 -0.98
C GLY A 82 6.89 -17.07 -0.32
N ILE A 83 6.88 -15.94 0.39
CA ILE A 83 5.71 -15.13 0.81
C ILE A 83 4.44 -15.94 1.12
N ASN A 84 4.33 -16.49 2.32
CA ASN A 84 3.03 -16.74 2.94
C ASN A 84 2.91 -15.78 4.13
N GLU A 85 2.13 -14.72 3.95
CA GLU A 85 1.71 -13.88 5.07
C GLU A 85 0.76 -14.72 5.95
N PRO A 86 0.85 -14.63 7.29
CA PRO A 86 -0.17 -15.19 8.14
C PRO A 86 -1.51 -14.55 7.77
N ILE A 87 -2.47 -15.36 7.29
CA ILE A 87 -3.88 -14.98 7.39
C ILE A 87 -4.25 -15.13 8.86
N ASN A 88 -3.76 -14.21 9.70
CA ASN A 88 -4.63 -13.80 10.79
C ASN A 88 -5.89 -13.33 10.09
N GLU A 89 -7.04 -13.95 10.37
CA GLU A 89 -8.32 -13.37 10.00
C GLU A 89 -8.30 -11.97 10.62
N LEU A 90 -7.92 -10.97 9.82
CA LEU A 90 -8.02 -9.57 10.17
C LEU A 90 -9.44 -9.43 10.71
N PRO A 91 -9.66 -8.81 11.88
CA PRO A 91 -11.01 -8.57 12.33
C PRO A 91 -11.73 -7.92 11.16
N LEU A 92 -12.66 -8.67 10.55
CA LEU A 92 -13.38 -8.20 9.38
C LEU A 92 -13.97 -6.88 9.81
N VAL A 93 -13.49 -5.78 9.21
CA VAL A 93 -14.04 -4.45 9.48
C VAL A 93 -15.51 -4.61 9.16
N GLN A 94 -16.34 -4.69 10.20
CA GLN A 94 -17.74 -5.01 10.03
C GLN A 94 -18.34 -3.82 9.32
N TRP A 95 -18.49 -3.92 8.01
CA TRP A 95 -18.96 -2.84 7.17
C TRP A 95 -20.41 -2.58 7.53
N CYS A 96 -20.61 -1.63 8.44
CA CYS A 96 -21.90 -1.23 8.94
C CYS A 96 -22.21 0.13 8.33
N PRO A 97 -22.93 0.17 7.19
CA PRO A 97 -23.20 1.43 6.49
C PRO A 97 -24.05 2.41 7.32
N THR A 98 -24.70 1.94 8.38
CA THR A 98 -25.48 2.76 9.30
C THR A 98 -24.76 3.11 10.60
N CYS A 99 -23.59 2.53 10.87
CA CYS A 99 -22.85 2.83 12.08
C CYS A 99 -22.15 4.18 11.93
N GLU A 100 -22.10 4.93 13.02
CA GLU A 100 -21.28 6.12 13.09
C GLU A 100 -19.81 5.72 12.87
N LYS A 101 -19.17 6.31 11.86
CA LYS A 101 -17.77 6.04 11.53
C LYS A 101 -16.87 6.97 12.33
N THR A 102 -15.71 6.46 12.74
CA THR A 102 -14.63 7.33 13.20
C THR A 102 -14.06 8.13 12.03
N ILE A 103 -13.44 9.29 12.30
CA ILE A 103 -12.77 10.06 11.26
C ILE A 103 -11.60 9.26 10.65
N ARG A 104 -10.91 8.45 11.47
CA ARG A 104 -9.87 7.51 11.01
C ARG A 104 -10.43 6.50 10.00
N GLU A 105 -11.58 5.90 10.29
CA GLU A 105 -12.25 4.99 9.35
C GLU A 105 -12.70 5.71 8.07
N ALA A 106 -13.11 6.98 8.16
CA ALA A 106 -13.43 7.79 7.00
C ALA A 106 -12.19 8.07 6.14
N PHE A 107 -11.03 8.37 6.74
CA PHE A 107 -9.76 8.49 6.01
C PHE A 107 -9.42 7.18 5.27
N HIS A 108 -9.48 6.03 5.96
CA HIS A 108 -9.21 4.73 5.34
C HIS A 108 -10.18 4.41 4.20
N GLY A 109 -11.47 4.66 4.40
CA GLY A 109 -12.49 4.49 3.37
C GLY A 109 -12.23 5.32 2.13
N GLN A 110 -11.80 6.58 2.29
CA GLN A 110 -11.44 7.45 1.18
C GLN A 110 -10.18 6.97 0.45
N VAL A 111 -9.18 6.47 1.17
CA VAL A 111 -7.99 5.85 0.57
C VAL A 111 -8.38 4.65 -0.30
N ILE A 112 -9.26 3.77 0.21
CA ILE A 112 -9.78 2.63 -0.56
C ILE A 112 -10.55 3.11 -1.79
N ASP A 113 -11.47 4.08 -1.64
CA ASP A 113 -12.26 4.62 -2.74
C ASP A 113 -11.37 5.20 -3.85
N ILE A 114 -10.35 5.98 -3.46
CA ILE A 114 -9.34 6.51 -4.38
C ILE A 114 -8.66 5.37 -5.13
N LEU A 115 -8.13 4.37 -4.43
CA LEU A 115 -7.38 3.26 -5.05
C LEU A 115 -8.26 2.42 -5.99
N LEU A 116 -9.53 2.19 -5.65
CA LEU A 116 -10.48 1.43 -6.48
C LEU A 116 -10.86 2.17 -7.77
N LYS A 117 -10.86 3.50 -7.72
CA LYS A 117 -11.33 4.37 -8.81
C LYS A 117 -10.20 5.17 -9.44
N LEU A 118 -8.95 4.90 -9.10
CA LEU A 118 -7.80 5.61 -9.68
C LEU A 118 -7.70 5.24 -11.16
N ASP A 119 -7.55 6.25 -12.02
CA ASP A 119 -7.32 6.09 -13.46
C ASP A 119 -5.89 6.51 -13.82
N HIS A 120 -5.44 7.66 -13.31
CA HIS A 120 -4.11 8.17 -13.55
C HIS A 120 -3.49 8.72 -12.27
N THR A 121 -2.20 8.45 -12.05
CA THR A 121 -1.49 9.06 -10.93
C THR A 121 0.00 9.27 -11.18
N GLY A 122 0.50 10.41 -10.72
CA GLY A 122 1.92 10.72 -10.78
C GLY A 122 2.34 11.59 -9.61
N TYR A 123 3.63 11.59 -9.31
CA TYR A 123 4.16 12.43 -8.25
C TYR A 123 4.51 13.81 -8.80
N VAL A 124 4.05 14.89 -8.17
CA VAL A 124 4.33 16.26 -8.60
C VAL A 124 4.58 17.14 -7.39
N HIS A 125 5.74 17.81 -7.31
CA HIS A 125 5.99 18.79 -6.26
C HIS A 125 5.39 20.18 -6.58
N GLY A 126 5.23 20.97 -5.52
CA GLY A 126 5.00 22.42 -5.60
C GLY A 126 3.53 22.83 -5.70
N SER A 127 3.28 24.15 -5.78
CA SER A 127 1.93 24.75 -5.80
C SER A 127 1.11 24.45 -7.06
N GLN A 128 1.56 23.53 -7.90
CA GLN A 128 0.96 23.24 -9.19
C GLN A 128 -0.22 22.25 -9.10
N PHE A 129 -0.63 21.81 -7.91
CA PHE A 129 -1.85 21.02 -7.72
C PHE A 129 -3.03 21.76 -8.34
N ILE A 130 -3.47 21.29 -9.51
CA ILE A 130 -4.62 21.88 -10.21
C ILE A 130 -5.94 21.40 -9.60
N LEU A 131 -5.87 20.37 -8.75
CA LEU A 131 -7.03 19.77 -8.14
C LEU A 131 -7.19 20.35 -6.73
N HIS A 132 -7.94 21.45 -6.65
CA HIS A 132 -8.83 21.57 -5.50
C HIS A 132 -9.72 20.34 -5.57
N PRO A 133 -9.71 19.46 -4.57
CA PRO A 133 -10.60 18.32 -4.62
C PRO A 133 -12.02 18.88 -4.69
N ASN A 134 -12.83 18.36 -5.61
CA ASN A 134 -14.21 18.77 -5.66
C ASN A 134 -14.96 18.10 -4.49
N TYR A 135 -14.81 18.68 -3.29
CA TYR A 135 -15.35 18.12 -2.06
C TYR A 135 -16.89 18.13 -2.03
N THR A 136 -17.56 18.78 -2.99
CA THR A 136 -19.01 18.66 -3.16
C THR A 136 -19.44 17.22 -3.45
N ASP A 137 -18.54 16.41 -4.00
CA ASP A 137 -18.84 15.07 -4.48
C ASP A 137 -18.56 14.00 -3.40
N ILE A 138 -17.77 14.32 -2.37
CA ILE A 138 -17.47 13.42 -1.23
C ILE A 138 -18.74 13.10 -0.41
N GLY A 139 -19.85 13.81 -0.61
CA GLY A 139 -21.12 13.57 0.07
C GLY A 139 -22.35 13.39 -0.83
N GLY A 140 -22.22 13.34 -2.16
CA GLY A 140 -23.39 13.51 -3.04
C GLY A 140 -23.40 12.78 -4.37
N ASP A 141 -22.27 12.70 -5.08
CA ASP A 141 -22.21 12.14 -6.44
C ASP A 141 -21.15 11.04 -6.52
N ASP A 142 -21.49 9.93 -7.19
CA ASP A 142 -20.57 8.81 -7.40
C ASP A 142 -19.40 9.27 -8.29
N ILE A 143 -18.26 9.62 -7.68
CA ILE A 143 -17.01 9.82 -8.44
C ILE A 143 -16.70 8.53 -9.18
N GLU A 144 -16.72 8.57 -10.52
CA GLU A 144 -16.47 7.40 -11.36
C GLU A 144 -14.97 7.06 -11.42
N SER A 145 -14.12 8.09 -11.45
CA SER A 145 -12.67 7.92 -11.42
C SER A 145 -11.86 9.10 -10.91
N TYR A 146 -10.62 8.83 -10.51
CA TYR A 146 -9.66 9.81 -9.99
C TYR A 146 -8.43 9.93 -10.89
N ASN A 147 -8.02 11.16 -11.15
CA ASN A 147 -6.77 11.49 -11.85
C ASN A 147 -5.92 12.36 -10.93
N LEU A 148 -5.00 11.76 -10.16
CA LEU A 148 -4.35 12.44 -9.03
C LEU A 148 -2.85 12.59 -9.24
N PHE A 149 -2.42 13.84 -9.41
CA PHE A 149 -1.02 14.22 -9.56
C PHE A 149 -0.58 15.02 -8.35
N LEU A 150 -0.19 14.30 -7.31
CA LEU A 150 0.02 14.82 -5.96
C LEU A 150 1.37 14.34 -5.42
N ASP A 151 2.07 15.15 -4.64
CA ASP A 151 3.13 14.66 -3.77
C ASP A 151 2.54 13.98 -2.52
N CYS A 152 3.40 13.51 -1.61
CA CYS A 152 2.98 12.75 -0.44
C CYS A 152 2.04 13.53 0.48
N SER A 153 2.40 14.76 0.82
CA SER A 153 1.60 15.63 1.69
C SER A 153 0.41 16.25 0.98
N GLY A 154 0.46 16.41 -0.35
CA GLY A 154 -0.68 16.73 -1.19
C GLY A 154 -1.72 15.62 -1.19
N TYR A 155 -1.30 14.36 -1.24
CA TYR A 155 -2.21 13.21 -1.13
C TYR A 155 -2.80 13.08 0.28
N VAL A 156 -1.96 12.95 1.31
CA VAL A 156 -2.45 12.71 2.67
C VAL A 156 -3.14 13.93 3.25
N GLY A 157 -2.41 15.03 3.37
CA GLY A 157 -2.89 16.24 4.04
C GLY A 157 -3.95 16.97 3.22
N TYR A 158 -3.59 17.39 2.01
CA TYR A 158 -4.44 18.27 1.22
C TYR A 158 -5.64 17.54 0.60
N TYR A 159 -5.46 16.33 0.06
CA TYR A 159 -6.56 15.65 -0.60
C TYR A 159 -7.51 14.97 0.40
N VAL A 160 -6.97 14.14 1.29
CA VAL A 160 -7.79 13.31 2.18
C VAL A 160 -8.14 14.03 3.49
N VAL A 161 -7.14 14.47 4.27
CA VAL A 161 -7.38 15.05 5.60
C VAL A 161 -8.18 16.36 5.52
N GLN A 162 -7.78 17.30 4.66
CA GLN A 162 -8.53 18.55 4.48
C GLN A 162 -9.95 18.30 3.96
N GLY A 163 -10.15 17.28 3.11
CA GLY A 163 -11.46 16.98 2.54
C GLY A 163 -12.47 16.40 3.51
N ILE A 164 -11.99 15.59 4.44
CA ILE A 164 -12.86 14.89 5.39
C ILE A 164 -12.91 15.65 6.72
N ALA A 165 -11.76 16.10 7.20
CA ALA A 165 -11.60 16.68 8.52
C ALA A 165 -10.77 17.98 8.46
N LYS A 166 -11.26 18.97 7.71
CA LYS A 166 -10.66 20.30 7.62
C LYS A 166 -10.26 20.89 8.99
N PRO A 167 -11.04 20.75 10.09
CA PRO A 167 -10.61 21.29 11.38
C PRO A 167 -9.36 20.62 11.96
N LEU A 168 -9.06 19.35 11.64
CA LEU A 168 -7.78 18.71 12.00
C LEU A 168 -6.64 19.20 11.12
N PHE A 169 -6.90 19.35 9.81
CA PHE A 169 -5.92 19.90 8.87
C PHE A 169 -5.47 21.31 9.28
N ASP A 170 -6.42 22.16 9.68
CA ASP A 170 -6.17 23.55 10.08
C ASP A 170 -5.40 23.66 11.42
N LYS A 171 -5.26 22.57 12.17
CA LYS A 171 -4.45 22.51 13.40
C LYS A 171 -2.98 22.16 13.13
N VAL A 172 -2.61 21.92 11.88
CA VAL A 172 -1.22 21.67 11.48
C VAL A 172 -0.63 22.97 10.97
N ASP A 173 0.35 23.50 11.70
CA ASP A 173 1.04 24.73 11.32
C ASP A 173 1.80 24.55 9.99
N THR A 174 1.88 25.60 9.18
CA THR A 174 2.62 25.57 7.92
C THR A 174 4.00 26.18 8.10
N CYS A 175 4.86 25.49 8.85
CA CYS A 175 6.20 25.95 9.13
C CYS A 175 7.05 25.77 7.88
N TYR A 176 7.17 24.56 7.33
CA TYR A 176 8.17 24.24 6.30
C TYR A 176 7.81 24.62 4.86
N HIS A 177 6.62 25.19 4.61
CA HIS A 177 6.21 25.69 3.30
C HIS A 177 5.04 26.69 3.39
N SER A 178 5.04 27.73 2.55
CA SER A 178 4.11 28.86 2.71
C SER A 178 2.66 28.62 2.25
N ALA A 179 2.38 27.53 1.53
CA ALA A 179 1.06 27.32 0.92
C ALA A 179 0.22 26.22 1.59
N ARG A 180 0.85 25.25 2.26
CA ARG A 180 0.21 24.11 2.92
C ARG A 180 1.21 23.35 3.78
N PRO A 181 0.75 22.52 4.74
CA PRO A 181 1.62 21.66 5.53
C PRO A 181 2.36 20.64 4.64
N LEU A 182 3.63 20.43 4.94
CA LEU A 182 4.48 19.34 4.46
C LEU A 182 4.50 18.19 5.48
N ALA A 183 5.16 17.07 5.13
CA ALA A 183 5.32 15.93 6.03
C ALA A 183 5.91 16.35 7.41
N ALA A 184 6.94 17.19 7.43
CA ALA A 184 7.55 17.63 8.68
C ALA A 184 6.60 18.46 9.58
N ASP A 185 5.65 19.19 8.99
CA ASP A 185 4.65 19.93 9.76
C ASP A 185 3.67 18.97 10.48
N PHE A 186 3.25 17.90 9.79
CA PHE A 186 2.46 16.84 10.42
C PHE A 186 3.24 16.10 11.49
N ALA A 187 4.53 15.84 11.27
CA ALA A 187 5.40 15.22 12.28
C ALA A 187 5.46 16.09 13.55
N ASP A 188 5.63 17.41 13.41
CA ASP A 188 5.65 18.34 14.54
C ASP A 188 4.31 18.39 15.27
N ALA A 189 3.20 18.42 14.53
CA ALA A 189 1.86 18.38 15.11
C ALA A 189 1.62 17.08 15.89
N PHE A 190 2.04 15.93 15.37
CA PHE A 190 1.88 14.64 16.06
C PHE A 190 2.86 14.49 17.21
N ALA A 191 4.07 15.03 17.12
CA ALA A 191 5.04 15.04 18.21
C ALA A 191 4.53 15.84 19.42
N ALA A 192 3.82 16.95 19.16
CA ALA A 192 3.23 17.82 20.17
C ALA A 192 1.87 17.34 20.73
N ALA A 193 1.23 16.37 20.06
CA ALA A 193 -0.04 15.81 20.49
C ALA A 193 0.09 14.94 21.75
N ASP A 194 -1.01 14.80 22.49
CA ASP A 194 -1.09 13.92 23.65
C ASP A 194 -0.88 12.46 23.23
N ASN A 195 -0.12 11.71 24.03
CA ASN A 195 0.03 10.26 23.83
C ASN A 195 -1.31 9.56 24.09
N ILE A 196 -1.68 8.65 23.20
CA ILE A 196 -2.93 7.90 23.29
C ILE A 196 -2.70 6.40 23.37
N THR A 197 -3.69 5.69 23.91
CA THR A 197 -3.75 4.22 23.91
C THR A 197 -4.83 3.72 22.95
N VAL A 198 -4.88 2.41 22.74
CA VAL A 198 -5.96 1.75 21.99
C VAL A 198 -7.34 1.93 22.62
N GLU A 199 -7.43 2.32 23.91
CA GLU A 199 -8.70 2.59 24.59
C GLU A 199 -9.14 4.07 24.51
N THR A 200 -8.31 4.94 23.93
CA THR A 200 -8.65 6.36 23.81
C THR A 200 -9.82 6.55 22.85
N GLU A 201 -10.78 7.39 23.25
CA GLU A 201 -11.99 7.64 22.45
C GLU A 201 -11.65 8.35 21.13
N GLU A 202 -11.85 7.65 20.02
CA GLU A 202 -11.68 8.21 18.67
C GLU A 202 -12.74 9.27 18.37
N ALA A 203 -12.36 10.28 17.58
CA ALA A 203 -13.32 11.23 17.05
C ALA A 203 -14.16 10.58 15.94
N THR A 204 -15.45 10.90 15.93
CA THR A 204 -16.40 10.45 14.93
C THR A 204 -16.74 11.54 13.92
N MET A 205 -17.40 11.15 12.84
CA MET A 205 -17.84 12.11 11.82
C MET A 205 -18.78 13.20 12.39
N SER A 206 -19.50 12.92 13.48
CA SER A 206 -20.35 13.93 14.13
C SER A 206 -19.56 14.97 14.93
N ASP A 207 -18.32 14.66 15.33
CA ASP A 207 -17.44 15.62 16.02
C ASP A 207 -16.94 16.73 15.09
N LEU A 208 -17.06 16.58 13.76
CA LEU A 208 -16.72 17.62 12.79
C LEU A 208 -17.56 18.89 12.95
N ASP A 209 -18.78 18.77 13.49
CA ASP A 209 -19.66 19.89 13.83
C ASP A 209 -19.18 20.67 15.07
N ASN A 210 -18.21 20.13 15.81
CA ASN A 210 -17.60 20.77 16.97
C ASN A 210 -16.06 20.74 16.91
N PRO A 211 -15.45 21.62 16.08
CA PRO A 211 -13.99 21.70 15.88
C PRO A 211 -13.14 21.76 17.15
N ASP A 212 -13.67 22.34 18.23
CA ASP A 212 -12.97 22.47 19.51
C ASP A 212 -12.82 21.14 20.25
N ASN A 213 -13.65 20.14 19.91
CA ASN A 213 -13.58 18.80 20.46
C ASN A 213 -12.71 17.85 19.63
N LEU A 214 -12.12 18.30 18.52
CA LEU A 214 -11.42 17.41 17.59
C LEU A 214 -9.89 17.60 17.66
N CYS A 215 -9.13 16.60 18.12
CA CYS A 215 -7.70 16.72 18.32
C CYS A 215 -6.91 15.66 17.55
N TRP A 216 -5.63 15.93 17.32
CA TRP A 216 -4.66 14.88 17.01
C TRP A 216 -4.24 14.20 18.32
N GLY A 217 -4.17 12.87 18.30
CA GLY A 217 -3.53 12.05 19.31
C GLY A 217 -2.32 11.33 18.74
N ARG A 218 -1.28 11.15 19.55
CA ARG A 218 -0.04 10.47 19.17
C ARG A 218 -0.08 9.00 19.57
N VAL A 219 -0.06 8.10 18.60
CA VAL A 219 0.15 6.67 18.84
C VAL A 219 1.64 6.44 19.08
N THR A 220 2.01 5.94 20.27
CA THR A 220 3.42 5.85 20.69
C THR A 220 4.12 4.54 20.34
N HIS A 221 3.36 3.53 19.91
CA HIS A 221 3.90 2.23 19.52
C HIS A 221 3.30 1.80 18.19
N ILE A 222 4.17 1.39 17.26
CA ILE A 222 3.73 0.97 15.93
C ILE A 222 2.74 -0.21 15.99
N LYS A 223 2.84 -1.10 16.98
CA LYS A 223 1.89 -2.21 17.17
C LYS A 223 0.44 -1.78 17.43
N ASP A 224 0.25 -0.56 17.94
CA ASP A 224 -1.05 -0.01 18.31
C ASP A 224 -1.67 0.83 17.17
N ALA A 225 -0.96 0.91 16.04
CA ALA A 225 -1.40 1.63 14.87
C ALA A 225 -2.46 0.83 14.08
N MET A 226 -3.35 1.56 13.44
CA MET A 226 -4.54 1.00 12.80
C MET A 226 -4.74 1.56 11.38
N PRO A 227 -5.48 0.86 10.51
CA PRO A 227 -5.84 1.38 9.20
C PRO A 227 -6.51 2.76 9.29
N GLY A 228 -6.03 3.71 8.48
CA GLY A 228 -6.50 5.10 8.47
C GLY A 228 -5.72 6.04 9.40
N ASP A 229 -4.90 5.52 10.32
CA ASP A 229 -3.91 6.36 11.01
C ASP A 229 -2.92 6.94 10.01
N ILE A 230 -2.31 8.07 10.36
CA ILE A 230 -1.33 8.74 9.52
C ILE A 230 0.06 8.47 10.08
N LEU A 231 0.89 7.77 9.31
CA LEU A 231 2.30 7.58 9.60
C LEU A 231 3.12 8.66 8.89
N VAL A 232 4.03 9.28 9.63
CA VAL A 232 4.94 10.29 9.11
C VAL A 232 6.33 10.05 9.67
N TYR A 233 7.35 10.27 8.84
CA TYR A 233 8.72 10.34 9.32
C TYR A 233 9.35 11.68 8.93
N LYS A 234 10.18 12.21 9.81
CA LYS A 234 10.90 13.48 9.66
C LYS A 234 12.41 13.20 9.64
N HIS A 235 13.14 13.95 8.82
CA HIS A 235 14.61 13.95 8.75
C HIS A 235 15.16 15.24 9.36
N PRO A 236 15.40 15.31 10.68
CA PRO A 236 15.86 16.52 11.35
C PRO A 236 17.20 17.03 10.81
N GLU A 237 18.05 16.14 10.30
CA GLU A 237 19.34 16.49 9.69
C GLU A 237 19.22 17.36 8.43
N ASN A 238 18.03 17.38 7.80
CA ASN A 238 17.74 18.20 6.62
C ASN A 238 17.03 19.52 6.98
N ILE A 239 16.84 19.81 8.27
CA ILE A 239 16.11 20.96 8.78
C ILE A 239 16.98 21.68 9.81
N GLU A 240 17.54 22.83 9.42
CA GLU A 240 18.28 23.70 10.32
C GLU A 240 17.37 24.78 10.89
N GLY A 241 17.53 25.14 12.17
CA GLY A 241 16.69 26.14 12.84
C GLY A 241 15.82 25.55 13.95
N ASP A 242 15.26 26.42 14.79
CA ASP A 242 14.54 26.07 16.02
C ASP A 242 13.11 26.61 16.07
N THR A 243 12.71 27.44 15.09
CA THR A 243 11.37 28.01 15.01
C THR A 243 10.86 28.07 13.57
N CYS A 244 9.53 28.12 13.40
CA CYS A 244 8.88 28.27 12.10
C CYS A 244 9.27 29.58 11.38
N ASP A 245 9.80 30.57 12.11
CA ASP A 245 10.26 31.84 11.55
C ASP A 245 11.71 31.79 11.05
N ASN A 246 12.48 30.75 11.39
CA ASN A 246 13.92 30.71 11.15
C ASN A 246 14.44 29.29 10.85
N TYR A 247 13.73 28.54 9.99
CA TYR A 247 14.23 27.27 9.50
C TYR A 247 14.86 27.40 8.10
N THR A 248 15.76 26.47 7.79
CA THR A 248 16.32 26.25 6.45
C THR A 248 16.21 24.77 6.12
N VAL A 249 15.53 24.44 5.01
CA VAL A 249 15.44 23.07 4.50
C VAL A 249 16.55 22.84 3.48
N THR A 250 17.42 21.87 3.74
CA THR A 250 18.57 21.53 2.88
C THR A 250 18.33 20.29 2.03
N GLY A 251 17.26 19.53 2.32
CA GLY A 251 16.96 18.27 1.65
C GLY A 251 15.52 17.81 1.86
N ASN A 252 15.31 16.49 1.78
CA ASN A 252 14.00 15.90 2.04
C ASN A 252 13.65 16.04 3.53
N THR A 253 12.56 16.74 3.84
CA THR A 253 12.13 16.95 5.22
C THR A 253 11.50 15.70 5.85
N GLY A 254 11.05 14.74 5.04
CA GLY A 254 10.30 13.60 5.52
C GLY A 254 9.29 13.06 4.51
N HIS A 255 8.43 12.17 4.97
CA HIS A 255 7.39 11.56 4.15
C HIS A 255 6.16 11.25 5.00
N ILE A 256 4.99 11.25 4.37
CA ILE A 256 3.71 11.06 5.04
C ILE A 256 2.85 10.09 4.23
N MET A 257 2.17 9.20 4.95
CA MET A 257 1.36 8.12 4.37
C MET A 257 0.23 7.73 5.31
N PHE A 258 -0.79 7.06 4.76
CA PHE A 258 -1.77 6.37 5.57
C PHE A 258 -1.28 4.96 5.90
N ILE A 259 -1.49 4.52 7.13
CA ILE A 259 -1.44 3.11 7.47
C ILE A 259 -2.64 2.45 6.79
N PHE A 260 -2.35 1.50 5.91
CA PHE A 260 -3.36 0.87 5.07
C PHE A 260 -3.90 -0.41 5.68
N ASP A 261 -3.06 -1.13 6.45
CA ASP A 261 -3.40 -2.36 7.15
C ASP A 261 -2.72 -2.41 8.53
N TYR A 262 -3.15 -3.32 9.40
CA TYR A 262 -2.57 -3.48 10.72
C TYR A 262 -1.08 -3.89 10.63
N PRO A 263 -0.18 -3.23 11.39
CA PRO A 263 1.23 -3.60 11.41
C PRO A 263 1.45 -5.04 11.89
N GLN A 264 2.35 -5.74 11.20
CA GLN A 264 2.75 -7.10 11.55
C GLN A 264 4.18 -7.12 12.04
N LYS A 265 4.45 -7.80 13.14
CA LYS A 265 5.82 -7.91 13.65
C LYS A 265 6.67 -8.71 12.66
N SER A 266 7.80 -8.16 12.23
CA SER A 266 8.69 -8.84 11.29
C SER A 266 9.36 -10.03 11.97
N THR A 267 9.23 -11.21 11.39
CA THR A 267 9.95 -12.42 11.81
C THR A 267 11.32 -12.57 11.15
N TYR A 268 11.61 -11.76 10.11
CA TYR A 268 12.80 -11.92 9.27
C TYR A 268 13.99 -11.08 9.73
N TYR A 269 13.76 -9.85 10.19
CA TYR A 269 14.81 -8.96 10.66
C TYR A 269 14.63 -8.67 12.15
N HIS A 270 15.60 -9.14 12.93
CA HIS A 270 15.92 -8.62 14.27
C HIS A 270 14.79 -8.52 15.29
N ASN A 271 13.66 -9.24 15.24
CA ASN A 271 12.57 -9.23 16.25
C ASN A 271 12.07 -7.84 16.73
N ASN A 272 12.52 -6.75 16.11
CA ASN A 272 12.44 -5.36 16.57
C ASN A 272 12.02 -4.43 15.41
N GLU A 273 11.56 -4.99 14.30
CA GLU A 273 11.03 -4.25 13.16
C GLU A 273 9.59 -4.73 12.91
N TRP A 274 8.75 -3.83 12.43
CA TRP A 274 7.35 -4.05 12.08
C TRP A 274 7.17 -3.82 10.58
N LEU A 275 6.55 -4.78 9.92
CA LEU A 275 6.08 -4.68 8.55
C LEU A 275 4.77 -3.88 8.54
N VAL A 276 4.77 -2.73 7.87
CA VAL A 276 3.63 -1.82 7.82
C VAL A 276 3.20 -1.66 6.37
N LYS A 277 1.95 -2.03 6.08
CA LYS A 277 1.33 -1.76 4.79
C LYS A 277 0.81 -0.34 4.78
N ILE A 278 1.23 0.44 3.79
CA ILE A 278 0.96 1.88 3.72
C ILE A 278 0.39 2.27 2.37
N SER A 279 -0.37 3.37 2.34
CA SER A 279 -0.73 4.06 1.10
C SER A 279 -0.19 5.48 1.09
N ASP A 280 0.51 5.83 0.01
CA ASP A 280 1.20 7.10 -0.12
C ASP A 280 1.26 7.55 -1.58
N SER A 281 1.73 8.76 -1.81
CA SER A 281 2.25 9.19 -3.11
C SER A 281 3.77 9.35 -3.04
N THR A 282 4.54 8.65 -3.88
CA THR A 282 6.02 8.76 -3.89
C THR A 282 6.61 8.72 -5.29
N THR A 283 7.83 9.27 -5.43
CA THR A 283 8.70 9.14 -6.62
C THR A 283 9.52 7.85 -6.62
N SER A 284 9.55 7.14 -5.48
CA SER A 284 10.35 5.94 -5.25
C SER A 284 9.48 4.89 -4.55
N PRO A 285 8.95 3.91 -5.29
CA PRO A 285 8.11 2.85 -4.73
C PRO A 285 8.77 2.06 -3.58
N HIS A 286 7.94 1.53 -2.68
CA HIS A 286 8.33 0.73 -1.51
C HIS A 286 8.40 -0.78 -1.83
N SER A 287 8.49 -1.66 -0.83
CA SER A 287 8.43 -3.11 -1.08
C SER A 287 7.04 -3.53 -1.54
N SER A 288 7.00 -4.50 -2.46
CA SER A 288 5.76 -5.05 -3.02
C SER A 288 4.77 -3.98 -3.49
N ASP A 289 5.32 -2.88 -4.02
CA ASP A 289 4.53 -1.71 -4.38
C ASP A 289 3.61 -1.99 -5.56
N SER A 290 2.34 -1.63 -5.40
CA SER A 290 1.34 -1.76 -6.45
C SER A 290 1.66 -0.96 -7.71
N ARG A 291 2.50 0.08 -7.60
CA ARG A 291 2.92 0.90 -8.75
C ARG A 291 3.86 0.16 -9.70
N PHE A 292 4.55 -0.89 -9.23
CA PHE A 292 5.50 -1.64 -10.07
C PHE A 292 4.85 -2.45 -11.20
N SER A 293 3.55 -2.75 -11.14
CA SER A 293 2.90 -3.55 -12.18
C SER A 293 2.41 -2.74 -13.38
N ASN A 294 2.38 -1.40 -13.34
CA ASN A 294 1.75 -0.52 -14.34
C ASN A 294 0.30 -0.89 -14.76
N THR A 295 -0.29 -1.90 -14.14
CA THR A 295 -1.59 -2.51 -14.49
C THR A 295 -2.24 -3.14 -13.26
N CYS A 296 -2.08 -2.53 -12.08
CA CYS A 296 -2.80 -2.97 -10.89
C CYS A 296 -4.27 -2.52 -11.00
N LYS A 297 -5.19 -3.49 -11.07
CA LYS A 297 -6.60 -3.23 -10.81
C LYS A 297 -6.94 -3.65 -9.40
N TYR A 298 -7.29 -2.69 -8.57
CA TYR A 298 -7.77 -2.98 -7.24
C TYR A 298 -9.21 -3.48 -7.28
N LYS A 299 -9.49 -4.53 -6.51
CA LYS A 299 -10.84 -5.01 -6.25
C LYS A 299 -10.97 -5.43 -4.80
N LEU A 300 -12.18 -5.33 -4.26
CA LEU A 300 -12.49 -5.91 -2.97
C LEU A 300 -12.80 -7.40 -3.16
N VAL A 301 -12.02 -8.27 -2.51
CA VAL A 301 -12.29 -9.69 -2.40
C VAL A 301 -12.48 -10.00 -0.93
N ASN A 302 -13.69 -10.40 -0.54
CA ASN A 302 -14.05 -10.67 0.87
C ASN A 302 -13.73 -9.51 1.83
N GLY A 303 -13.88 -8.26 1.37
CA GLY A 303 -13.58 -7.07 2.16
C GLY A 303 -12.10 -6.64 2.16
N GLN A 304 -11.21 -7.44 1.57
CA GLN A 304 -9.79 -7.11 1.43
C GLN A 304 -9.52 -6.48 0.06
N LEU A 305 -8.73 -5.40 0.04
CA LEU A 305 -8.28 -4.80 -1.22
C LEU A 305 -7.16 -5.65 -1.83
N VAL A 306 -7.44 -6.25 -2.98
CA VAL A 306 -6.48 -7.10 -3.71
C VAL A 306 -6.11 -6.41 -5.02
N CYS A 307 -4.81 -6.37 -5.30
CA CYS A 307 -4.28 -5.94 -6.59
C CYS A 307 -4.28 -7.14 -7.56
N GLU A 308 -5.19 -7.13 -8.53
CA GLU A 308 -5.17 -8.12 -9.62
C GLU A 308 -4.12 -7.69 -10.65
N LYS A 309 -2.97 -8.38 -10.68
CA LYS A 309 -1.97 -8.20 -11.73
C LYS A 309 -2.47 -8.87 -13.01
N THR A 310 -2.36 -8.18 -14.15
CA THR A 310 -2.50 -8.82 -15.46
C THR A 310 -1.12 -9.28 -15.93
N GLU A 311 -1.02 -10.55 -16.31
CA GLU A 311 0.23 -11.18 -16.73
C GLU A 311 0.86 -10.46 -17.93
N PHE A 312 2.16 -10.22 -17.84
CA PHE A 312 3.00 -10.01 -19.01
C PHE A 312 3.22 -11.36 -19.70
N VAL A 313 2.65 -11.53 -20.89
CA VAL A 313 3.05 -12.64 -21.76
C VAL A 313 4.53 -12.42 -22.14
N LYS A 314 5.38 -13.42 -21.88
CA LYS A 314 6.85 -13.41 -21.90
C LYS A 314 7.47 -13.15 -23.29
N ASP A 315 6.64 -12.80 -24.28
CA ASP A 315 6.91 -12.92 -25.71
C ASP A 315 7.04 -11.55 -26.40
N GLY A 316 6.79 -10.45 -25.69
CA GLY A 316 6.93 -9.10 -26.23
C GLY A 316 5.89 -8.69 -27.29
N SER A 317 4.85 -9.50 -27.52
CA SER A 317 3.70 -9.13 -28.35
C SER A 317 2.47 -8.88 -27.47
N PHE A 318 2.06 -7.62 -27.38
CA PHE A 318 0.78 -7.24 -26.79
C PHE A 318 -0.37 -7.63 -27.74
N ILE A 319 -1.43 -8.26 -27.21
CA ILE A 319 -2.76 -8.14 -27.79
C ILE A 319 -3.57 -7.30 -26.80
N TYR A 320 -3.52 -5.98 -26.96
CA TYR A 320 -4.45 -5.09 -26.28
C TYR A 320 -5.84 -5.24 -26.89
N ASP A 321 -6.67 -6.11 -26.35
CA ASP A 321 -8.11 -6.02 -26.62
C ASP A 321 -8.77 -5.09 -25.59
N LYS A 322 -8.58 -3.77 -25.78
CA LYS A 322 -9.23 -2.71 -24.98
C LYS A 322 -10.76 -2.82 -25.00
N SER A 323 -11.36 -3.58 -25.92
CA SER A 323 -12.82 -3.69 -26.04
C SER A 323 -13.44 -4.66 -25.02
N GLN A 324 -12.65 -5.54 -24.40
CA GLN A 324 -13.14 -6.48 -23.37
C GLN A 324 -13.10 -5.92 -21.95
N TYR A 325 -12.42 -4.79 -21.73
CA TYR A 325 -12.15 -4.25 -20.39
C TYR A 325 -12.84 -2.90 -20.19
N LYS A 326 -14.09 -2.94 -19.71
CA LYS A 326 -14.86 -1.75 -19.30
C LYS A 326 -14.55 -1.25 -17.87
N THR A 327 -13.45 -1.69 -17.24
CA THR A 327 -13.21 -1.40 -15.80
C THR A 327 -11.76 -1.03 -15.53
N ASN A 328 -11.60 0.01 -14.70
CA ASN A 328 -10.46 0.90 -14.54
C ASN A 328 -9.17 0.20 -14.08
N TYR A 329 -8.08 0.44 -14.80
CA TYR A 329 -6.71 0.20 -14.36
C TYR A 329 -6.06 1.57 -14.18
N TYR A 330 -5.36 1.81 -13.07
CA TYR A 330 -4.65 3.08 -12.96
C TYR A 330 -3.29 3.01 -13.64
N THR A 331 -2.95 4.08 -14.36
CA THR A 331 -1.64 4.27 -14.97
C THR A 331 -0.79 5.11 -14.03
N ALA A 332 0.19 4.47 -13.39
CA ALA A 332 1.27 5.17 -12.68
C ALA A 332 2.28 5.68 -13.72
N TRP A 333 2.61 6.97 -13.66
CA TRP A 333 3.43 7.59 -14.69
C TRP A 333 4.93 7.43 -14.40
N THR A 334 5.66 6.97 -15.41
CA THR A 334 7.13 6.98 -15.50
C THR A 334 7.57 8.11 -16.44
N SER A 335 8.81 8.59 -16.31
CA SER A 335 9.34 9.55 -17.30
C SER A 335 9.62 8.89 -18.65
N ARG A 336 9.84 7.56 -18.70
CA ARG A 336 9.88 6.77 -19.95
C ARG A 336 8.66 5.88 -20.08
N TYR A 337 7.65 6.34 -20.80
CA TYR A 337 6.63 5.42 -21.30
C TYR A 337 7.11 4.82 -22.61
N ASN A 338 7.60 3.59 -22.54
CA ASN A 338 7.98 2.79 -23.70
C ASN A 338 6.72 2.21 -24.35
N ASP A 339 6.10 2.96 -25.27
CA ASP A 339 5.18 2.39 -26.24
C ASP A 339 5.97 1.63 -27.32
N GLY A 340 6.62 0.52 -26.95
CA GLY A 340 7.26 -0.45 -27.86
C GLY A 340 8.41 0.04 -28.76
N ASP A 341 8.63 1.34 -28.90
CA ASP A 341 9.50 1.92 -29.90
C ASP A 341 10.84 2.33 -29.28
N LYS A 342 11.84 1.46 -29.44
CA LYS A 342 13.20 1.58 -28.87
C LYS A 342 13.99 2.80 -29.40
N ASN A 343 13.36 3.67 -30.18
CA ASN A 343 13.98 4.83 -30.82
C ASN A 343 13.52 6.18 -30.24
N TYR A 344 12.70 6.23 -29.17
CA TYR A 344 12.39 7.48 -28.48
C TYR A 344 13.59 7.97 -27.67
N LYS A 345 14.56 8.55 -28.38
CA LYS A 345 15.65 9.34 -27.81
C LYS A 345 15.16 10.75 -27.53
N GLU A 346 15.07 11.04 -26.24
CA GLU A 346 15.72 12.18 -25.58
C GLU A 346 15.17 13.60 -25.61
N GLU A 347 14.08 13.99 -26.29
CA GLU A 347 13.80 15.45 -26.29
C GLU A 347 12.47 16.03 -25.79
N ASN A 348 11.27 15.42 -25.82
CA ASN A 348 10.07 16.28 -25.62
C ASN A 348 8.77 15.68 -25.07
N ASP A 349 8.73 14.67 -24.19
CA ASP A 349 7.41 14.20 -23.66
C ASP A 349 7.43 13.78 -22.16
N ASP A 350 8.14 14.52 -21.31
CA ASP A 350 8.15 14.33 -19.84
C ASP A 350 6.97 15.03 -19.13
N TRP A 351 5.96 15.47 -19.87
CA TRP A 351 4.78 16.12 -19.30
C TRP A 351 3.50 15.42 -19.70
N ILE A 352 2.50 15.58 -18.84
CA ILE A 352 1.09 15.37 -19.17
C ILE A 352 0.44 16.73 -19.34
N GLU A 353 -0.63 16.76 -20.10
CA GLU A 353 -1.41 17.93 -20.39
C GLU A 353 -2.77 17.79 -19.71
N LEU A 354 -3.12 18.80 -18.93
CA LEU A 354 -4.50 19.05 -18.55
C LEU A 354 -5.21 19.61 -19.77
N CYS A 355 -6.23 18.89 -20.23
CA CYS A 355 -6.96 19.16 -21.45
C CYS A 355 -8.35 19.70 -21.11
N ILE A 356 -8.72 20.81 -21.74
CA ILE A 356 -10.09 21.33 -21.65
C ILE A 356 -10.90 20.76 -22.81
N ASP A 357 -12.01 20.12 -22.48
CA ASP A 357 -13.09 19.90 -23.44
C ASP A 357 -14.07 21.08 -23.40
N ASN A 358 -13.95 21.99 -24.37
CA ASN A 358 -14.82 23.17 -24.47
C ASN A 358 -16.31 22.81 -24.69
N ASN A 359 -16.66 21.54 -24.90
CA ASN A 359 -18.03 21.08 -25.08
C ASN A 359 -18.70 20.58 -23.79
N THR A 360 -17.93 20.44 -22.71
CA THR A 360 -18.43 20.01 -21.40
C THR A 360 -17.97 21.00 -20.35
N LEU A 361 -18.87 21.41 -19.45
CA LEU A 361 -18.57 22.47 -18.49
C LEU A 361 -17.56 22.03 -17.40
N ASP A 362 -17.33 20.72 -17.24
CA ASP A 362 -16.65 20.16 -16.08
C ASP A 362 -15.59 19.05 -16.37
N ASN A 363 -15.30 18.70 -17.62
CA ASN A 363 -14.39 17.57 -17.91
C ASN A 363 -13.00 18.04 -18.34
N ASN A 364 -12.22 18.48 -17.36
CA ASN A 364 -10.78 18.50 -17.55
C ASN A 364 -10.26 17.05 -17.57
N THR A 365 -9.59 16.64 -18.66
CA THR A 365 -8.98 15.31 -18.77
C THR A 365 -7.45 15.41 -18.77
N PHE A 366 -6.76 14.33 -18.43
CA PHE A 366 -5.29 14.30 -18.45
C PHE A 366 -4.82 13.39 -19.59
N HIS A 367 -4.02 13.95 -20.50
CA HIS A 367 -3.48 13.21 -21.65
C HIS A 367 -2.00 13.53 -21.84
N ARG A 368 -1.22 12.66 -22.50
CA ARG A 368 0.16 13.04 -22.92
C ARG A 368 0.14 14.25 -23.83
N ARG A 369 -0.82 14.28 -24.75
CA ARG A 369 -1.03 15.37 -25.71
C ARG A 369 -2.53 15.54 -25.92
N CYS A 370 -3.07 16.70 -25.56
CA CYS A 370 -4.48 17.02 -25.75
C CYS A 370 -4.88 16.97 -27.23
N SER A 371 -3.95 17.33 -28.12
CA SER A 371 -4.13 17.32 -29.57
C SER A 371 -4.55 15.96 -30.13
N ASP A 372 -4.10 14.86 -29.50
CA ASP A 372 -4.41 13.51 -29.97
C ASP A 372 -5.90 13.17 -29.78
N PHE A 373 -6.58 13.92 -28.91
CA PHE A 373 -8.00 13.81 -28.62
C PHE A 373 -8.81 14.99 -29.19
N GLY A 374 -8.17 15.88 -29.96
CA GLY A 374 -8.81 17.10 -30.45
C GLY A 374 -9.15 18.11 -29.36
N LEU A 375 -8.48 18.03 -28.20
CA LEU A 375 -8.67 18.91 -27.05
C LEU A 375 -7.59 20.00 -27.00
N GLU A 376 -7.86 21.06 -26.24
CA GLU A 376 -6.91 22.16 -26.03
C GLU A 376 -6.12 21.96 -24.74
N THR A 377 -4.80 22.14 -24.81
CA THR A 377 -3.90 22.10 -23.65
C THR A 377 -4.12 23.32 -22.77
N GLN A 378 -4.64 23.11 -21.57
CA GLN A 378 -4.74 24.15 -20.54
C GLN A 378 -3.40 24.36 -19.84
N LYS A 379 -2.78 23.26 -19.42
CA LYS A 379 -1.55 23.30 -18.61
C LYS A 379 -0.75 22.02 -18.81
N LYS A 380 0.57 22.16 -18.79
CA LYS A 380 1.51 21.04 -18.72
C LYS A 380 1.88 20.77 -17.27
N ILE A 381 1.90 19.50 -16.89
CA ILE A 381 2.29 18.99 -15.57
C ILE A 381 3.45 18.04 -15.81
N TYR A 382 4.48 18.11 -14.98
CA TYR A 382 5.71 17.34 -15.14
C TYR A 382 5.81 16.36 -13.96
N PRO A 383 5.38 15.10 -14.13
CA PRO A 383 5.55 14.09 -13.10
C PRO A 383 7.04 13.89 -12.81
N GLU A 384 7.39 13.91 -11.53
CA GLU A 384 8.74 13.65 -11.08
C GLU A 384 8.92 12.17 -10.78
N THR A 385 10.09 11.63 -11.10
CA THR A 385 10.48 10.27 -10.75
C THR A 385 11.93 10.20 -10.33
N LYS A 386 12.22 9.33 -9.35
CA LYS A 386 13.59 9.12 -8.85
C LYS A 386 14.46 8.41 -9.88
N ASN A 387 13.89 7.46 -10.62
CA ASN A 387 14.55 6.77 -11.73
C ASN A 387 13.62 6.78 -12.94
N VAL A 388 14.18 6.87 -14.14
CA VAL A 388 13.41 6.99 -15.38
C VAL A 388 12.38 5.88 -15.61
N ASP A 389 12.62 4.70 -15.04
CA ASP A 389 11.76 3.51 -15.14
C ASP A 389 10.95 3.24 -13.85
N SER A 390 11.02 4.11 -12.84
CA SER A 390 10.25 3.99 -11.60
C SER A 390 8.90 4.67 -11.74
N SER A 391 7.84 3.91 -11.53
CA SER A 391 6.46 4.40 -11.47
C SER A 391 6.26 5.29 -10.24
N THR A 392 5.42 6.31 -10.37
CA THR A 392 5.23 7.34 -9.33
C THR A 392 3.76 7.65 -9.11
N GLY A 393 3.46 8.44 -8.07
CA GLY A 393 2.09 8.81 -7.71
C GLY A 393 1.55 7.92 -6.60
N ILE A 394 0.24 7.76 -6.52
CA ILE A 394 -0.46 7.07 -5.42
C ILE A 394 -0.38 5.54 -5.58
N GLY A 395 -0.10 4.85 -4.48
CA GLY A 395 -0.05 3.39 -4.46
C GLY A 395 -0.18 2.81 -3.05
N VAL A 396 -0.05 1.49 -2.97
CA VAL A 396 0.08 0.75 -1.71
C VAL A 396 1.36 -0.07 -1.77
N GLY A 397 2.10 -0.08 -0.67
CA GLY A 397 3.32 -0.88 -0.53
C GLY A 397 3.60 -1.19 0.93
N TYR A 398 4.75 -1.78 1.19
CA TYR A 398 5.19 -2.14 2.52
C TYR A 398 6.49 -1.43 2.88
N ILE A 399 6.55 -0.95 4.11
CA ILE A 399 7.75 -0.40 4.74
C ILE A 399 8.03 -1.16 6.05
N TYR A 400 9.26 -1.05 6.52
CA TYR A 400 9.67 -1.58 7.82
C TYR A 400 9.91 -0.42 8.77
N ILE A 401 9.34 -0.47 9.97
CA ILE A 401 9.49 0.53 11.03
C ILE A 401 10.09 -0.14 12.26
N SER A 402 11.07 0.48 12.90
CA SER A 402 11.62 -0.05 14.15
C SER A 402 10.59 -0.01 15.30
N ASP A 403 10.72 -0.92 16.26
CA ASP A 403 9.82 -1.01 17.43
C ASP A 403 9.82 0.29 18.26
N ASP A 404 10.96 0.97 18.30
CA ASP A 404 11.20 2.27 18.94
C ASP A 404 10.96 3.48 18.04
N MET A 405 10.57 3.27 16.77
CA MET A 405 10.15 4.31 15.84
C MET A 405 11.23 5.38 15.54
N ASP A 406 12.51 4.98 15.54
CA ASP A 406 13.70 5.80 15.31
C ASP A 406 14.36 5.59 13.93
N TYR A 407 13.93 4.59 13.17
CA TYR A 407 14.33 4.37 11.78
C TYR A 407 13.26 3.63 10.98
N TYR A 408 13.42 3.67 9.66
CA TYR A 408 12.63 2.88 8.73
C TYR A 408 13.48 2.23 7.63
N ARG A 409 12.86 1.34 6.85
CA ARG A 409 13.36 0.86 5.57
C ARG A 409 12.24 0.83 4.56
N VAL A 410 12.54 1.31 3.35
CA VAL A 410 11.56 1.30 2.24
C VAL A 410 11.34 -0.08 1.64
N LYS A 411 12.24 -1.05 1.89
CA LYS A 411 12.10 -2.43 1.44
C LYS A 411 12.97 -3.42 2.20
N TYR A 412 12.67 -4.70 2.02
CA TYR A 412 13.45 -5.81 2.57
C TYR A 412 14.93 -5.69 2.16
N GLY A 413 15.83 -5.74 3.15
CA GLY A 413 17.28 -5.69 2.93
C GLY A 413 17.84 -4.32 2.51
N ALA A 414 17.01 -3.27 2.40
CA ALA A 414 17.53 -1.90 2.24
C ALA A 414 18.21 -1.42 3.52
N ASP A 415 19.11 -0.45 3.43
CA ASP A 415 19.75 0.17 4.59
C ASP A 415 18.72 0.84 5.51
N ARG A 416 19.07 0.95 6.80
CA ARG A 416 18.27 1.71 7.77
C ARG A 416 18.40 3.19 7.44
N ASP A 417 17.25 3.86 7.36
CA ASP A 417 17.20 5.31 7.28
C ASP A 417 16.71 5.85 8.62
N TYR A 418 17.59 6.56 9.33
CA TYR A 418 17.31 7.09 10.66
C TYR A 418 16.45 8.33 10.51
N ALA A 419 15.29 8.32 11.17
CA ALA A 419 14.28 9.36 11.07
C ALA A 419 13.40 9.32 12.31
N GLU A 420 12.83 10.47 12.65
CA GLU A 420 11.84 10.53 13.73
C GLU A 420 10.48 10.11 13.16
N VAL A 421 9.96 8.96 13.59
CA VAL A 421 8.67 8.44 13.11
C VAL A 421 7.56 8.78 14.12
N TYR A 422 6.45 9.30 13.61
CA TYR A 422 5.25 9.64 14.38
C TYR A 422 4.00 9.06 13.72
N ILE A 423 2.99 8.79 14.54
CA ILE A 423 1.68 8.31 14.08
C ILE A 423 0.59 9.18 14.70
N GLY A 424 -0.19 9.83 13.85
CA GLY A 424 -1.31 10.68 14.24
C GLY A 424 -2.64 9.99 14.06
N ARG A 425 -3.50 10.08 15.08
CA ARG A 425 -4.89 9.59 15.08
C ARG A 425 -5.88 10.69 15.44
N PRO A 426 -6.99 10.85 14.70
CA PRO A 426 -8.13 11.67 15.12
C PRO A 426 -8.75 11.19 16.44
N ILE A 427 -8.77 12.04 17.47
CA ILE A 427 -9.37 11.74 18.77
C ILE A 427 -10.30 12.86 19.22
N LYS A 428 -11.16 12.57 20.19
CA LYS A 428 -11.82 13.63 20.95
C LYS A 428 -10.80 14.32 21.86
N CYS A 429 -10.80 15.65 21.88
CA CYS A 429 -9.96 16.41 22.79
C CYS A 429 -10.37 16.11 24.24
N ASN A 430 -9.42 15.70 25.08
CA ASN A 430 -9.61 15.63 26.52
C ASN A 430 -9.79 17.06 27.06
N LYS A 431 -10.96 17.36 27.64
CA LYS A 431 -11.21 18.64 28.32
C LYS A 431 -10.83 18.60 29.79
#